data_AF-A0A8J5B701-F1
#
_entry.id   AF-A0A8J5B701-F1
#
_cell.length_a   1.000
_cell.length_b   1.000
_cell.length_c   1.000
_cell.angle_alpha   90.00
_cell.angle_beta   90.00
_cell.angle_gamma   90.00
#
_symmetry.space_group_name_H-M   'P 1'
#
loop_
_entity.id
_entity.type
_entity.pdbx_description
1 polymer ?
#
loop_
_entity_poly.entity_id
_entity_poly.type
_entity_poly.pdbx_seq_one_letter_code
_entity_poly.pdbx_strand_id
1 'polypeptide(L)'
;MKRYILDPSGDYRAITDDPEAVPTTKQVLLMRLHPSQKSPCPICLHPEPVGPYMLECGHVFCISCLYRLVQHDEGRSEFKIASQNDVTCPSCVYKDFDVSRGKFVLWDEQMPGETSKDHLEMQMKVRVSGNCSVVRDCNCENASNSSTIPYHTQKGFQSSRYLLGDREALVAYFSALKRAIEAESILDHNDETFSGDHVSQVVQLVEDKIRESEALEVETGKDTTGETTEEPQGDVFAHTPKGDFYVSPKKRSALKAQFPTVSHIPSHMKRPVRLRHYYQGTAGEDVYLSKLDSKILQTAFGSMDKSPGHINVPVEAVTQAKVTREMKRDAEYEHLPADLTISLVEIDWEKTDLVPPEVLVDFTDAISRRREARERVKRAERAAQKKMQRNRRYDEDYYYDDDDYDDGGGDEYETNGGLPPLDLFDCVTKVVDKRW
;
A
#
# COMPACT_ATOMS: atom_id res chain seq x y z
N MET A 1 1.84 -0.32 -2.29
CA MET A 1 1.17 0.48 -1.24
C MET A 1 1.68 0.07 0.12
N LYS A 2 1.81 1.01 1.07
CA LYS A 2 2.21 0.71 2.46
C LYS A 2 1.05 0.07 3.22
N ARG A 3 1.32 -1.01 3.97
CA ARG A 3 0.34 -1.63 4.87
C ARG A 3 0.74 -1.42 6.32
N TYR A 4 -0.25 -1.27 7.18
CA TYR A 4 -0.06 -0.92 8.58
C TYR A 4 -0.63 -2.03 9.46
N ILE A 5 0.16 -2.46 10.44
CA ILE A 5 -0.30 -3.30 11.55
C ILE A 5 -0.57 -2.35 12.72
N LEU A 6 -1.83 -2.30 13.14
CA LEU A 6 -2.38 -1.33 14.08
C LEU A 6 -2.59 -1.94 15.47
N ASP A 7 -2.63 -1.10 16.49
CA ASP A 7 -3.01 -1.49 17.85
C ASP A 7 -4.47 -1.99 17.89
N PRO A 8 -4.76 -3.21 18.35
CA PRO A 8 -6.14 -3.71 18.44
C PRO A 8 -7.07 -2.86 19.31
N SER A 9 -6.55 -2.06 20.24
CA SER A 9 -7.32 -1.25 21.19
C SER A 9 -7.83 0.08 20.62
N GLY A 10 -7.41 0.44 19.39
CA GLY A 10 -7.72 1.73 18.77
C GLY A 10 -9.11 1.81 18.13
N ASP A 11 -9.70 3.00 18.12
CA ASP A 11 -10.87 3.31 17.27
C ASP A 11 -10.41 3.74 15.87
N TYR A 12 -10.79 2.96 14.86
CA TYR A 12 -10.40 3.15 13.46
C TYR A 12 -11.55 3.50 12.52
N ARG A 13 -12.72 3.89 13.04
CA ARG A 13 -13.89 4.24 12.20
C ARG A 13 -13.58 5.30 11.15
N ALA A 14 -12.79 6.31 11.50
CA ALA A 14 -12.36 7.34 10.55
C ALA A 14 -11.56 6.77 9.37
N ILE A 15 -10.77 5.72 9.60
CA ILE A 15 -9.94 5.06 8.59
C ILE A 15 -10.76 4.05 7.76
N THR A 16 -11.76 3.41 8.36
CA THR A 16 -12.66 2.51 7.63
C THR A 16 -13.52 3.26 6.62
N ASP A 17 -13.88 4.51 6.92
CA ASP A 17 -14.82 5.29 6.13
C ASP A 17 -14.12 6.18 5.08
N ASP A 18 -12.86 6.56 5.30
CA ASP A 18 -12.09 7.42 4.39
C ASP A 18 -10.81 6.72 3.88
N PRO A 19 -10.69 6.44 2.57
CA PRO A 19 -9.48 5.84 1.99
C PRO A 19 -8.24 6.74 2.12
N GLU A 20 -8.40 8.05 2.31
CA GLU A 20 -7.29 8.99 2.50
C GLU A 20 -6.83 9.08 3.95
N ALA A 21 -7.65 8.65 4.92
CA ALA A 21 -7.29 8.72 6.32
C ALA A 21 -6.09 7.81 6.63
N VAL A 22 -5.13 8.34 7.36
CA VAL A 22 -3.88 7.67 7.75
C VAL A 22 -3.84 7.53 9.27
N PRO A 23 -3.41 6.37 9.81
CA PRO A 23 -3.25 6.18 11.25
C PRO A 23 -2.15 7.07 11.81
N THR A 24 -2.31 7.49 13.07
CA THR A 24 -1.26 8.20 13.79
C THR A 24 -0.09 7.28 14.11
N THR A 25 1.11 7.86 14.30
CA THR A 25 2.34 7.11 14.62
C THR A 25 2.19 6.21 15.86
N LYS A 26 1.36 6.60 16.83
CA LYS A 26 1.09 5.79 18.04
C LYS A 26 0.19 4.60 17.78
N GLN A 27 -0.71 4.70 16.80
CA GLN A 27 -1.64 3.62 16.44
C GLN A 27 -0.97 2.53 15.60
N VAL A 28 0.20 2.80 15.00
CA VAL A 28 0.93 1.86 14.16
C VAL A 28 1.95 1.10 15.00
N LEU A 29 1.83 -0.22 15.05
CA LEU A 29 2.77 -1.10 15.74
C LEU A 29 3.90 -1.54 14.79
N LEU A 30 3.56 -1.95 13.56
CA LEU A 30 4.51 -2.39 12.53
C LEU A 30 4.09 -1.91 11.14
N MET A 31 5.07 -1.83 10.25
CA MET A 31 4.85 -1.59 8.82
C MET A 31 4.98 -2.90 8.08
N ARG A 32 3.94 -3.32 7.35
CA ARG A 32 3.99 -4.53 6.52
C ARG A 32 4.32 -4.13 5.08
N LEU A 33 5.44 -4.63 4.55
CA LEU A 33 5.91 -4.30 3.20
C LEU A 33 6.06 -5.55 2.33
N HIS A 34 5.84 -5.38 1.03
CA HIS A 34 5.99 -6.44 0.06
C HIS A 34 7.48 -6.75 -0.21
N PRO A 35 7.88 -8.01 -0.46
CA PRO A 35 9.27 -8.37 -0.76
C PRO A 35 9.90 -7.62 -1.92
N SER A 36 9.13 -7.21 -2.94
CA SER A 36 9.66 -6.40 -4.06
C SER A 36 10.11 -5.01 -3.64
N GLN A 37 9.74 -4.55 -2.43
CA GLN A 37 10.21 -3.31 -1.83
C GLN A 37 11.46 -3.51 -0.96
N LYS A 38 11.98 -4.74 -0.84
CA LYS A 38 13.25 -4.98 -0.15
C LYS A 38 14.37 -4.25 -0.87
N SER A 39 15.13 -3.46 -0.12
CA SER A 39 16.34 -2.80 -0.57
C SER A 39 17.46 -3.08 0.44
N PRO A 40 18.74 -3.11 -0.01
CA PRO A 40 19.85 -3.19 0.92
C PRO A 40 19.82 -2.02 1.90
N CYS A 41 20.36 -2.23 3.11
CA CYS A 41 20.53 -1.14 4.06
C CYS A 41 21.46 -0.08 3.47
N PRO A 42 21.06 1.19 3.33
CA PRO A 42 21.92 2.22 2.74
C PRO A 42 23.19 2.55 3.56
N ILE A 43 23.24 2.15 4.84
CA ILE A 43 24.36 2.43 5.73
C ILE A 43 25.41 1.32 5.65
N CYS A 44 25.03 0.06 5.87
CA CYS A 44 25.96 -1.07 5.88
C CYS A 44 26.00 -1.85 4.56
N LEU A 45 25.14 -1.51 3.59
CA LEU A 45 24.99 -2.18 2.29
C LEU A 45 24.63 -3.67 2.36
N HIS A 46 24.26 -4.18 3.53
CA HIS A 46 23.80 -5.55 3.69
C HIS A 46 22.48 -5.75 2.91
N PRO A 47 22.36 -6.81 2.08
CA PRO A 47 21.21 -7.00 1.19
C PRO A 47 19.88 -7.18 1.94
N GLU A 48 19.91 -7.71 3.15
CA GLU A 48 18.72 -7.89 3.99
C GLU A 48 18.88 -7.14 5.32
N PRO A 49 18.32 -5.93 5.47
CA PRO A 49 18.49 -5.15 6.69
C PRO A 49 18.01 -5.91 7.93
N VAL A 50 18.89 -6.11 8.91
CA VAL A 50 18.55 -6.73 10.20
C VAL A 50 17.87 -5.72 11.11
N GLY A 51 16.73 -6.13 11.67
CA GLY A 51 15.80 -5.20 12.30
C GLY A 51 15.42 -4.07 11.34
N PRO A 52 14.80 -4.41 10.21
CA PRO A 52 14.47 -3.42 9.20
C PRO A 52 13.55 -2.37 9.82
N TYR A 53 13.98 -1.11 9.77
CA TYR A 53 13.34 -0.01 10.46
C TYR A 53 13.09 1.12 9.47
N MET A 54 11.81 1.44 9.28
CA MET A 54 11.37 2.46 8.35
C MET A 54 11.24 3.80 9.07
N LEU A 55 12.00 4.79 8.61
CA LEU A 55 11.82 6.18 9.04
C LEU A 55 10.54 6.75 8.44
N GLU A 56 10.09 7.89 8.94
CA GLU A 56 8.88 8.53 8.43
C GLU A 56 8.96 8.72 6.92
N CYS A 57 10.11 9.21 6.41
CA CYS A 57 10.33 9.44 4.97
C CYS A 57 10.18 8.19 4.08
N GLY A 58 10.09 7.00 4.67
CA GLY A 58 9.87 5.73 3.99
C GLY A 58 11.13 4.93 3.69
N HIS A 59 12.32 5.49 3.94
CA HIS A 59 13.57 4.74 3.80
C HIS A 59 13.73 3.73 4.94
N VAL A 60 14.24 2.55 4.60
CA VAL A 60 14.41 1.42 5.51
C VAL A 60 15.90 1.16 5.74
N PHE A 61 16.28 0.98 6.99
CA PHE A 61 17.66 0.73 7.43
C PHE A 61 17.70 -0.42 8.43
N CYS A 62 18.90 -0.93 8.75
CA CYS A 62 19.06 -1.68 9.99
C CYS A 62 18.87 -0.73 11.17
N ILE A 63 18.09 -1.13 12.18
CA ILE A 63 17.90 -0.34 13.39
C ILE A 63 19.22 -0.05 14.13
N SER A 64 20.13 -1.03 14.16
CA SER A 64 21.47 -0.90 14.75
C SER A 64 22.31 0.17 14.03
N CYS A 65 22.23 0.23 12.71
CA CYS A 65 22.92 1.23 11.89
C CYS A 65 22.39 2.64 12.15
N LEU A 66 21.07 2.81 12.33
CA LEU A 66 20.48 4.11 12.67
C LEU A 66 20.93 4.61 14.04
N TYR A 67 20.88 3.75 15.06
CA TYR A 67 21.33 4.12 16.41
C TYR A 67 22.84 4.45 16.44
N ARG A 68 23.66 3.69 15.70
CA ARG A 68 25.09 3.99 15.53
C ARG A 68 25.31 5.38 14.92
N LEU A 69 24.51 5.75 13.92
CA LEU A 69 24.61 7.07 13.28
C LEU A 69 24.26 8.21 14.24
N VAL A 70 23.16 8.10 14.98
CA VAL A 70 22.72 9.14 15.93
C VAL A 70 23.79 9.37 17.01
N GLN A 71 24.37 8.31 17.56
CA GLN A 71 25.43 8.43 18.56
C GLN A 71 26.71 9.10 18.02
N HIS A 72 27.08 8.83 16.77
CA HIS A 72 28.25 9.48 16.15
C HIS A 72 28.04 10.99 15.98
N ASP A 73 26.81 11.45 15.77
CA ASP A 73 26.50 12.87 15.63
C ASP A 73 26.56 13.59 16.99
N GLU A 74 26.06 12.94 18.05
CA GLU A 74 26.18 13.44 19.44
C GLU A 74 27.64 13.60 19.89
N GLY A 75 28.55 12.73 19.42
CA GLY A 75 29.99 12.80 19.69
C GLY A 75 30.76 13.89 18.94
N ARG A 76 30.16 14.53 17.91
CA ARG A 76 30.81 15.55 17.07
C ARG A 76 30.55 16.98 17.52
N SER A 77 29.62 17.21 18.46
CA SER A 77 29.21 18.56 18.89
C SER A 77 30.02 19.08 20.08
N GLU A 78 31.32 19.35 19.92
CA GLU A 78 32.05 20.21 20.88
C GLU A 78 31.70 21.70 20.72
N PHE A 79 31.00 22.08 19.64
CA PHE A 79 30.50 23.44 19.45
C PHE A 79 29.02 23.43 19.03
N LYS A 80 28.19 23.90 19.98
CA LYS A 80 26.75 24.18 19.90
C LYS A 80 25.83 22.95 19.89
N ILE A 81 25.21 22.74 21.04
CA ILE A 81 23.95 22.01 21.20
C ILE A 81 22.88 22.83 20.47
N ALA A 82 22.65 22.53 19.20
CA ALA A 82 21.31 22.68 18.63
C ALA A 82 20.52 21.44 19.04
N SER A 83 19.23 21.62 19.31
CA SER A 83 18.29 20.60 19.79
C SER A 83 18.43 19.24 19.09
N GLN A 84 18.01 18.17 19.76
CA GLN A 84 17.82 16.76 19.32
C GLN A 84 17.18 16.50 17.93
N ASN A 85 17.04 17.49 17.05
CA ASN A 85 16.29 17.51 15.80
C ASN A 85 17.14 17.69 14.52
N ASP A 86 18.48 17.75 14.59
CA ASP A 86 19.31 18.07 13.40
C ASP A 86 19.89 16.84 12.66
N VAL A 87 19.46 15.61 13.00
CA VAL A 87 19.90 14.41 12.26
C VAL A 87 19.08 14.27 10.97
N THR A 88 19.74 14.28 9.82
CA THR A 88 19.11 14.18 8.49
C THR A 88 19.09 12.76 7.95
N CYS A 89 18.00 12.34 7.28
CA CYS A 89 17.91 10.98 6.75
C CYS A 89 19.12 10.70 5.84
N PRO A 90 19.89 9.61 6.04
CA PRO A 90 21.10 9.36 5.24
C PRO A 90 20.85 9.20 3.74
N SER A 91 19.62 8.84 3.38
CA SER A 91 19.22 8.55 2.01
C SER A 91 18.44 9.67 1.34
N CYS A 92 18.05 10.73 2.05
CA CYS A 92 17.31 11.83 1.42
C CYS A 92 17.48 13.18 2.12
N VAL A 93 17.03 14.24 1.44
CA VAL A 93 17.11 15.63 1.93
C VAL A 93 16.08 15.93 3.04
N TYR A 94 15.47 14.91 3.65
CA TYR A 94 14.52 15.11 4.74
C TYR A 94 15.30 15.38 6.03
N LYS A 95 15.23 16.63 6.51
CA LYS A 95 16.16 17.15 7.53
C LYS A 95 15.74 16.94 8.98
N ASP A 96 14.47 16.63 9.23
CA ASP A 96 13.92 16.53 10.59
C ASP A 96 13.38 15.12 10.83
N PHE A 97 14.24 14.11 11.02
CA PHE A 97 13.77 12.78 11.39
C PHE A 97 14.13 12.42 12.83
N ASP A 98 13.17 11.76 13.48
CA ASP A 98 13.32 11.23 14.84
C ASP A 98 13.22 9.71 14.75
N VAL A 99 14.27 9.02 15.18
CA VAL A 99 14.32 7.55 15.18
C VAL A 99 13.16 6.98 15.98
N SER A 100 12.74 7.63 17.07
CA SER A 100 11.63 7.14 17.92
C SER A 100 10.27 7.11 17.20
N ARG A 101 10.11 7.91 16.14
CA ARG A 101 8.87 7.99 15.34
C ARG A 101 8.83 6.92 14.26
N GLY A 102 9.97 6.32 13.90
CA GLY A 102 10.05 5.23 12.93
C GLY A 102 9.32 3.96 13.39
N LYS A 103 9.26 2.98 12.50
CA LYS A 103 8.54 1.72 12.73
C LYS A 103 9.32 0.53 12.20
N PHE A 104 9.32 -0.56 12.95
CA PHE A 104 9.84 -1.84 12.47
C PHE A 104 9.03 -2.34 11.27
N VAL A 105 9.72 -3.03 10.37
CA VAL A 105 9.15 -3.58 9.14
C VAL A 105 8.98 -5.09 9.25
N LEU A 106 7.79 -5.56 8.96
CA LEU A 106 7.50 -6.96 8.70
C LEU A 106 7.44 -7.16 7.17
N TRP A 107 8.36 -7.93 6.62
CA TRP A 107 8.29 -8.33 5.22
C TRP A 107 7.23 -9.40 5.05
N ASP A 108 6.43 -9.30 3.99
CA ASP A 108 5.48 -10.37 3.67
C ASP A 108 6.25 -11.66 3.34
N GLU A 109 5.94 -12.75 4.05
CA GLU A 109 6.59 -14.06 3.84
C GLU A 109 6.04 -14.79 2.62
N GLN A 110 4.96 -14.28 2.02
CA GLN A 110 4.43 -14.87 0.80
C GLN A 110 5.44 -14.70 -0.33
N MET A 111 6.09 -15.83 -0.62
CA MET A 111 6.94 -16.02 -1.79
C MET A 111 6.22 -15.43 -3.01
N PRO A 112 6.90 -14.65 -3.87
CA PRO A 112 6.42 -14.54 -5.23
C PRO A 112 6.41 -15.98 -5.75
N GLY A 113 5.23 -16.56 -5.95
CA GLY A 113 5.11 -17.60 -6.95
C GLY A 113 5.82 -17.04 -8.17
N GLU A 114 6.82 -17.77 -8.67
CA GLU A 114 7.67 -17.37 -9.79
C GLU A 114 6.73 -16.83 -10.87
N THR A 115 6.58 -15.51 -10.93
CA THR A 115 5.66 -14.88 -11.87
C THR A 115 6.41 -15.01 -13.16
N SER A 116 6.12 -16.08 -13.90
CA SER A 116 6.60 -16.20 -15.26
C SER A 116 6.25 -14.86 -15.92
N LYS A 117 7.22 -14.19 -16.54
CA LYS A 117 6.98 -12.84 -17.11
C LYS A 117 5.75 -12.76 -18.03
N ASP A 118 5.32 -13.92 -18.52
CA ASP A 118 4.23 -14.08 -19.45
C ASP A 118 2.87 -14.30 -18.78
N HIS A 119 2.80 -14.76 -17.52
CA HIS A 119 1.54 -15.02 -16.82
C HIS A 119 1.48 -14.37 -15.44
N LEU A 120 0.29 -13.91 -15.06
CA LEU A 120 0.01 -13.31 -13.77
C LEU A 120 -1.12 -14.05 -13.05
N GLU A 121 -0.84 -14.44 -11.81
CA GLU A 121 -1.85 -14.94 -10.88
C GLU A 121 -2.63 -13.78 -10.26
N MET A 122 -3.95 -13.84 -10.36
CA MET A 122 -4.84 -12.85 -9.79
C MET A 122 -5.95 -13.54 -8.99
N GLN A 123 -6.26 -12.94 -7.85
CA GLN A 123 -7.31 -13.40 -6.95
C GLN A 123 -8.47 -12.41 -6.97
N MET A 124 -9.69 -12.91 -7.01
CA MET A 124 -10.88 -12.12 -6.81
C MET A 124 -10.95 -11.66 -5.36
N LYS A 125 -10.98 -10.34 -5.20
CA LYS A 125 -11.17 -9.63 -3.96
C LYS A 125 -12.61 -9.16 -3.84
N VAL A 126 -13.08 -9.15 -2.60
CA VAL A 126 -14.41 -8.71 -2.20
C VAL A 126 -14.26 -7.61 -1.17
N ARG A 127 -15.04 -6.55 -1.33
CA ARG A 127 -15.17 -5.50 -0.31
C ARG A 127 -16.61 -5.06 -0.13
N VAL A 128 -16.89 -4.47 1.01
CA VAL A 128 -18.17 -3.81 1.28
C VAL A 128 -18.09 -2.36 0.80
N SER A 129 -19.05 -1.91 -0.02
CA SER A 129 -19.13 -0.51 -0.45
C SER A 129 -19.26 0.42 0.76
N GLY A 130 -18.46 1.49 0.77
CA GLY A 130 -18.37 2.41 1.92
C GLY A 130 -17.37 1.98 3.00
N ASN A 131 -16.88 0.74 3.00
CA ASN A 131 -15.71 0.34 3.78
C ASN A 131 -14.49 0.33 2.84
N CYS A 132 -13.51 1.17 3.17
CA CYS A 132 -12.29 1.35 2.38
C CYS A 132 -11.09 0.58 2.97
N SER A 133 -11.23 0.01 4.17
CA SER A 133 -10.11 -0.61 4.89
C SER A 133 -10.02 -2.12 4.66
N VAL A 134 -11.16 -2.80 4.51
CA VAL A 134 -11.22 -4.27 4.52
C VAL A 134 -11.41 -4.81 3.11
N VAL A 135 -10.36 -5.49 2.63
CA VAL A 135 -10.33 -6.22 1.37
C VAL A 135 -10.07 -7.68 1.67
N ARG A 136 -10.99 -8.55 1.24
CA ARG A 136 -10.93 -9.99 1.52
C ARG A 136 -10.94 -10.82 0.26
N ASP A 137 -10.31 -11.99 0.28
CA ASP A 137 -10.42 -12.96 -0.80
C ASP A 137 -11.84 -13.51 -0.89
N CYS A 138 -12.33 -13.80 -2.09
CA CYS A 138 -13.68 -14.34 -2.28
C CYS A 138 -13.94 -15.64 -1.49
N ASN A 139 -12.90 -16.43 -1.23
CA ASN A 139 -12.97 -17.73 -0.54
C ASN A 139 -12.63 -17.66 0.96
N CYS A 140 -12.50 -16.47 1.57
CA CYS A 140 -12.21 -16.40 3.00
C CYS A 140 -13.40 -16.92 3.84
N GLU A 141 -13.14 -17.93 4.67
CA GLU A 141 -14.15 -18.64 5.47
C GLU A 141 -14.75 -17.76 6.59
N ASN A 142 -14.02 -16.75 7.07
CA ASN A 142 -14.46 -15.78 8.07
C ASN A 142 -15.31 -14.65 7.46
N ALA A 143 -16.33 -15.03 6.67
CA ALA A 143 -17.22 -14.15 5.93
C ALA A 143 -18.27 -13.43 6.80
N SER A 144 -17.90 -12.98 8.00
CA SER A 144 -18.71 -11.96 8.66
C SER A 144 -18.64 -10.71 7.77
N ASN A 145 -19.78 -10.12 7.41
CA ASN A 145 -19.83 -8.80 6.77
C ASN A 145 -19.41 -7.68 7.76
N SER A 146 -18.61 -8.04 8.78
CA SER A 146 -18.17 -7.12 9.80
C SER A 146 -17.29 -6.06 9.13
N SER A 147 -17.58 -4.81 9.44
CA SER A 147 -16.76 -3.67 9.04
C SER A 147 -15.44 -3.61 9.82
N THR A 148 -15.15 -4.63 10.63
CA THR A 148 -14.03 -4.68 11.56
C THR A 148 -12.75 -5.00 10.81
N ILE A 149 -11.67 -4.29 11.18
CA ILE A 149 -10.35 -4.51 10.61
C ILE A 149 -9.87 -5.92 11.02
N PRO A 150 -9.42 -6.76 10.08
CA PRO A 150 -8.98 -8.12 10.37
C PRO A 150 -7.60 -8.11 11.03
N TYR A 151 -7.28 -9.17 11.78
CA TYR A 151 -5.93 -9.37 12.32
C TYR A 151 -4.93 -9.72 11.22
N HIS A 152 -3.67 -9.31 11.37
CA HIS A 152 -2.63 -9.49 10.35
C HIS A 152 -2.24 -10.96 10.10
N THR A 153 -2.57 -11.85 11.05
CA THR A 153 -2.41 -13.31 10.96
C THR A 153 -3.58 -13.99 10.25
N GLN A 154 -4.71 -13.29 10.07
CA GLN A 154 -5.91 -13.84 9.47
C GLN A 154 -5.73 -14.03 7.96
N LYS A 155 -5.96 -15.26 7.49
CA LYS A 155 -5.84 -15.60 6.07
C LYS A 155 -6.93 -14.92 5.25
N GLY A 156 -6.57 -14.55 4.02
CA GLY A 156 -7.49 -13.95 3.05
C GLY A 156 -7.61 -12.43 3.13
N PHE A 157 -6.87 -11.75 4.01
CA PHE A 157 -6.92 -10.28 4.16
C PHE A 157 -5.59 -9.58 3.82
N GLN A 158 -4.65 -10.29 3.18
CA GLN A 158 -3.31 -9.78 2.85
C GLN A 158 -3.34 -8.52 1.96
N SER A 159 -4.40 -8.36 1.17
CA SER A 159 -4.61 -7.17 0.34
C SER A 159 -5.11 -5.95 1.12
N SER A 160 -5.58 -6.11 2.36
CA SER A 160 -6.05 -4.99 3.19
C SER A 160 -4.91 -4.05 3.54
N ARG A 161 -5.18 -2.75 3.53
CA ARG A 161 -4.19 -1.71 3.89
C ARG A 161 -3.90 -1.69 5.39
N TYR A 162 -4.94 -1.97 6.17
CA TYR A 162 -4.94 -1.90 7.62
C TYR A 162 -5.24 -3.28 8.18
N LEU A 163 -4.42 -3.71 9.13
CA LEU A 163 -4.54 -5.00 9.82
C LEU A 163 -4.33 -4.76 11.31
N LEU A 164 -5.02 -5.49 12.17
CA LEU A 164 -4.78 -5.43 13.61
C LEU A 164 -3.60 -6.31 14.03
N GLY A 165 -2.86 -5.84 15.02
CA GLY A 165 -1.79 -6.57 15.68
C GLY A 165 -2.34 -7.76 16.45
N ASP A 166 -1.83 -8.94 16.14
CA ASP A 166 -2.08 -10.15 16.92
C ASP A 166 -0.99 -10.27 17.98
N ARG A 167 -1.38 -10.42 19.24
CA ARG A 167 -0.48 -10.43 20.39
C ARG A 167 0.60 -11.51 20.27
N GLU A 168 0.20 -12.74 19.96
CA GLU A 168 1.13 -13.89 19.92
C GLU A 168 2.14 -13.72 18.77
N ALA A 169 1.66 -13.31 17.59
CA ALA A 169 2.51 -13.08 16.44
C ALA A 169 3.48 -11.90 16.63
N LEU A 170 3.04 -10.80 17.26
CA LEU A 170 3.91 -9.66 17.56
C LEU A 170 5.01 -10.02 18.56
N VAL A 171 4.66 -10.72 19.65
CA VAL A 171 5.64 -11.18 20.65
C VAL A 171 6.65 -12.13 20.01
N ALA A 172 6.18 -13.07 19.16
CA ALA A 172 7.06 -13.98 18.44
C ALA A 172 8.01 -13.23 17.49
N TYR A 173 7.51 -12.26 16.72
CA TYR A 173 8.29 -11.42 15.81
C TYR A 173 9.40 -10.67 16.54
N PHE A 174 9.06 -9.90 17.59
CA PHE A 174 10.05 -9.11 18.32
C PHE A 174 11.04 -9.98 19.10
N SER A 175 10.61 -11.14 19.61
CA SER A 175 11.50 -12.11 20.26
C SER A 175 12.51 -12.71 19.28
N ALA A 176 12.08 -13.06 18.06
CA ALA A 176 12.97 -13.52 17.00
C ALA A 176 13.93 -12.41 16.56
N LEU A 177 13.42 -11.17 16.44
CA LEU A 177 14.21 -10.01 16.07
C LEU A 177 15.32 -9.72 17.09
N LYS A 178 15.00 -9.78 18.39
CA LYS A 178 15.98 -9.61 19.48
C LYS A 178 17.16 -10.57 19.30
N ARG A 179 16.88 -11.86 19.09
CA ARG A 179 17.91 -12.89 18.88
C ARG A 179 18.77 -12.61 17.64
N ALA A 180 18.17 -12.11 16.56
CA ALA A 180 18.90 -11.75 15.35
C ALA A 180 19.88 -10.59 15.58
N ILE A 181 19.44 -9.54 16.29
CA ILE A 181 20.26 -8.37 16.62
C ILE A 181 21.40 -8.76 17.59
N GLU A 182 21.12 -9.58 18.59
CA GLU A 182 22.14 -10.09 19.52
C GLU A 182 23.19 -10.95 18.79
N ALA A 183 22.76 -11.75 17.81
CA ALA A 183 23.67 -12.58 17.01
C ALA A 183 24.60 -11.73 16.11
N GLU A 184 24.09 -10.67 15.47
CA GLU A 184 24.92 -9.72 14.72
C GLU A 184 25.94 -9.01 15.61
N SER A 185 25.52 -8.64 16.82
CA SER A 185 26.39 -7.98 17.78
C SER A 185 27.67 -8.79 18.03
N ILE A 186 27.54 -10.10 18.23
CA ILE A 186 28.68 -11.01 18.47
C ILE A 186 29.71 -10.96 17.32
N LEU A 187 29.28 -10.70 16.09
CA LEU A 187 30.17 -10.63 14.93
C LEU A 187 30.93 -9.30 14.83
N ASP A 188 30.32 -8.19 15.27
CA ASP A 188 30.88 -6.83 15.24
C ASP A 188 31.87 -6.55 16.40
N HIS A 189 31.89 -7.35 17.48
CA HIS A 189 32.80 -7.17 18.63
C HIS A 189 34.30 -7.32 18.31
N ASN A 190 34.66 -7.60 17.06
CA ASN A 190 36.06 -7.64 16.60
C ASN A 190 36.61 -6.27 16.17
N ASP A 191 35.78 -5.23 16.13
CA ASP A 191 36.21 -3.87 15.82
C ASP A 191 36.41 -3.08 17.14
N GLU A 192 37.65 -3.02 17.63
CA GLU A 192 38.04 -2.36 18.90
C GLU A 192 37.75 -0.84 18.93
N THR A 193 37.21 -0.29 17.85
CA THR A 193 37.11 1.14 17.58
C THR A 193 35.88 1.81 18.22
N PHE A 194 34.85 1.08 18.65
CA PHE A 194 33.60 1.67 19.16
C PHE A 194 32.99 0.92 20.35
N SER A 195 32.39 1.66 21.30
CA SER A 195 31.64 1.04 22.40
C SER A 195 30.36 0.39 21.85
N GLY A 196 30.07 -0.86 22.25
CA GLY A 196 28.88 -1.61 21.83
C GLY A 196 27.55 -1.06 22.38
N ASP A 197 27.50 0.22 22.77
CA ASP A 197 26.39 0.85 23.48
C ASP A 197 25.16 1.00 22.59
N HIS A 198 25.32 1.23 21.29
CA HIS A 198 24.21 1.31 20.33
C HIS A 198 23.42 0.01 20.23
N VAL A 199 24.09 -1.15 20.27
CA VAL A 199 23.39 -2.45 20.24
C VAL A 199 22.56 -2.63 21.49
N SER A 200 23.13 -2.33 22.66
CA SER A 200 22.42 -2.46 23.95
C SER A 200 21.14 -1.60 23.99
N GLN A 201 21.19 -0.37 23.45
CA GLN A 201 20.02 0.49 23.33
C GLN A 201 18.94 -0.10 22.40
N VAL A 202 19.36 -0.68 21.27
CA VAL A 202 18.43 -1.34 20.34
C VAL A 202 17.80 -2.58 20.98
N VAL A 203 18.58 -3.38 21.71
CA VAL A 203 18.05 -4.56 22.42
C VAL A 203 17.01 -4.13 23.45
N GLN A 204 17.28 -3.07 24.24
CA GLN A 204 16.30 -2.50 25.17
C GLN A 204 15.04 -2.00 24.46
N LEU A 205 15.17 -1.30 23.34
CA LEU A 205 14.03 -0.88 22.51
C LEU A 205 13.16 -2.06 22.09
N VAL A 206 13.77 -3.17 21.66
CA VAL A 206 13.05 -4.38 21.25
C VAL A 206 12.40 -5.07 22.45
N GLU A 207 13.05 -5.13 23.61
CA GLU A 207 12.47 -5.65 24.85
C GLU A 207 11.23 -4.85 25.29
N ASP A 208 11.28 -3.52 25.18
CA ASP A 208 10.13 -2.67 25.45
C ASP A 208 8.99 -2.96 24.48
N LYS A 209 9.28 -3.21 23.18
CA LYS A 209 8.26 -3.63 22.20
C LYS A 209 7.67 -5.01 22.48
N ILE A 210 8.44 -5.94 23.03
CA ILE A 210 7.91 -7.22 23.51
C ILE A 210 6.93 -6.97 24.64
N ARG A 211 7.31 -6.16 25.65
CA ARG A 211 6.44 -5.84 26.79
C ARG A 211 5.16 -5.11 26.37
N GLU A 212 5.26 -4.15 25.46
CA GLU A 212 4.11 -3.47 24.85
C GLU A 212 3.18 -4.47 24.15
N SER A 213 3.74 -5.40 23.37
CA SER A 213 2.97 -6.42 22.66
C SER A 213 2.29 -7.40 23.62
N GLU A 214 2.96 -7.77 24.71
CA GLU A 214 2.40 -8.63 25.77
C GLU A 214 1.24 -7.97 26.50
N ALA A 215 1.24 -6.65 26.62
CA ALA A 215 0.22 -5.85 27.29
C ALA A 215 -1.04 -5.59 26.44
N LEU A 216 -1.03 -5.95 25.15
CA LEU A 216 -2.20 -5.83 24.29
C LEU A 216 -3.35 -6.70 24.82
N GLU A 217 -4.50 -6.09 25.06
CA GLU A 217 -5.69 -6.81 25.50
C GLU A 217 -6.19 -7.72 24.38
N VAL A 218 -6.39 -9.00 24.71
CA VAL A 218 -7.07 -9.93 23.81
C VAL A 218 -8.56 -9.76 24.07
N GLU A 219 -9.29 -9.12 23.17
CA GLU A 219 -10.73 -9.33 23.09
C GLU A 219 -10.95 -10.78 22.65
N THR A 220 -10.91 -11.69 23.62
CA THR A 220 -11.40 -13.05 23.43
C THR A 220 -12.87 -12.92 23.10
N GLY A 221 -13.23 -13.35 21.88
CA GLY A 221 -14.60 -13.43 21.45
C GLY A 221 -15.42 -14.11 22.54
N LYS A 222 -16.37 -13.37 23.10
CA LYS A 222 -17.31 -13.90 24.08
C LYS A 222 -18.24 -14.86 23.32
N ASP A 223 -17.80 -16.11 23.20
CA ASP A 223 -18.68 -17.24 22.95
C ASP A 223 -19.73 -17.22 24.05
N THR A 224 -20.93 -16.80 23.69
CA THR A 224 -22.11 -16.99 24.53
C THR A 224 -22.52 -18.45 24.39
N THR A 225 -21.93 -19.29 25.24
CA THR A 225 -22.48 -20.60 25.56
C THR A 225 -23.91 -20.44 26.07
N GLY A 226 -24.77 -21.32 25.56
CA GLY A 226 -26.22 -21.17 25.60
C GLY A 226 -26.83 -21.08 26.99
N GLU A 227 -27.79 -20.17 27.12
CA GLU A 227 -28.89 -20.33 28.06
C GLU A 227 -30.09 -20.85 27.25
N THR A 228 -30.48 -22.07 27.56
CA THR A 228 -31.62 -22.77 26.98
C THR A 228 -32.89 -22.04 27.41
N THR A 229 -33.68 -21.59 26.44
CA THR A 229 -35.11 -21.36 26.66
C THR A 229 -35.87 -21.83 25.43
N GLU A 230 -36.86 -22.66 25.71
CA GLU A 230 -37.54 -23.59 24.81
C GLU A 230 -38.23 -22.89 23.63
N GLU A 231 -38.03 -23.44 22.42
CA GLU A 231 -38.94 -23.21 21.29
C GLU A 231 -40.27 -23.93 21.54
N PRO A 232 -41.43 -23.30 21.26
CA PRO A 232 -42.59 -24.05 20.84
C PRO A 232 -42.55 -24.22 19.31
N GLN A 233 -42.42 -25.48 18.90
CA GLN A 233 -42.71 -25.96 17.55
C GLN A 233 -44.16 -25.63 17.15
N GLY A 234 -44.38 -25.33 15.87
CA GLY A 234 -45.71 -25.21 15.30
C GLY A 234 -45.71 -24.75 13.86
N ASP A 235 -45.73 -25.73 12.96
CA ASP A 235 -45.83 -25.65 11.50
C ASP A 235 -46.86 -24.64 10.95
N VAL A 236 -46.63 -24.17 9.72
CA VAL A 236 -47.42 -24.56 8.53
C VAL A 236 -47.00 -23.71 7.32
N PHE A 237 -46.58 -24.40 6.26
CA PHE A 237 -46.44 -23.93 4.89
C PHE A 237 -47.77 -23.35 4.36
N ALA A 238 -47.72 -22.22 3.65
CA ALA A 238 -48.67 -21.95 2.56
C ALA A 238 -48.05 -21.03 1.49
N HIS A 239 -47.99 -21.56 0.26
CA HIS A 239 -47.64 -20.82 -0.95
C HIS A 239 -48.85 -20.06 -1.51
N THR A 240 -48.60 -18.78 -1.88
CA THR A 240 -49.17 -17.94 -2.97
C THR A 240 -50.70 -17.67 -2.99
N PRO A 241 -51.27 -16.68 -3.73
CA PRO A 241 -50.73 -15.87 -4.83
C PRO A 241 -51.09 -14.35 -4.84
N LYS A 242 -50.65 -13.68 -5.92
CA LYS A 242 -50.85 -12.27 -6.33
C LYS A 242 -52.28 -11.71 -6.10
N GLY A 243 -52.36 -10.42 -5.74
CA GLY A 243 -53.57 -9.60 -5.90
C GLY A 243 -53.41 -8.21 -5.27
N ASP A 244 -53.57 -7.16 -6.08
CA ASP A 244 -53.62 -5.76 -5.63
C ASP A 244 -54.77 -5.53 -4.64
N PHE A 245 -54.53 -4.90 -3.48
CA PHE A 245 -55.61 -4.33 -2.67
C PHE A 245 -55.18 -3.03 -1.98
N TYR A 246 -55.87 -1.97 -2.38
CA TYR A 246 -55.84 -0.61 -1.84
C TYR A 246 -56.41 -0.59 -0.42
N VAL A 247 -55.67 -0.08 0.58
CA VAL A 247 -56.19 0.14 1.94
C VAL A 247 -56.37 1.63 2.22
N SER A 248 -57.59 2.00 2.58
CA SER A 248 -58.08 3.37 2.71
C SER A 248 -57.47 4.14 3.91
N PRO A 249 -57.27 5.48 3.85
CA PRO A 249 -56.40 6.23 4.78
C PRO A 249 -56.88 6.46 6.23
N LYS A 250 -57.94 5.81 6.72
CA LYS A 250 -58.64 6.24 7.96
C LYS A 250 -58.51 5.35 9.20
N LYS A 251 -57.53 4.45 9.30
CA LYS A 251 -57.23 3.72 10.55
C LYS A 251 -55.75 3.73 10.94
N ARG A 252 -55.10 4.90 10.81
CA ARG A 252 -53.66 5.09 11.07
C ARG A 252 -53.33 5.72 12.43
N SER A 253 -54.30 5.94 13.32
CA SER A 253 -54.09 6.74 14.54
C SER A 253 -54.31 6.03 15.88
N ALA A 254 -54.45 4.69 15.93
CA ALA A 254 -54.72 3.98 17.20
C ALA A 254 -53.70 2.87 17.56
N LEU A 255 -52.56 2.79 16.87
CA LEU A 255 -51.50 1.79 17.15
C LEU A 255 -50.13 2.44 17.40
N LYS A 256 -50.10 3.65 17.96
CA LYS A 256 -48.88 4.45 18.15
C LYS A 256 -48.43 4.58 19.62
N ALA A 257 -48.97 3.76 20.52
CA ALA A 257 -48.84 3.99 21.96
C ALA A 257 -48.17 2.86 22.77
N GLN A 258 -47.49 1.88 22.17
CA GLN A 258 -46.89 0.78 22.94
C GLN A 258 -45.48 0.30 22.49
N PHE A 259 -44.74 1.07 21.69
CA PHE A 259 -43.33 0.76 21.42
C PHE A 259 -42.47 1.99 21.66
N PRO A 260 -41.33 1.89 22.39
CA PRO A 260 -40.39 2.99 22.49
C PRO A 260 -39.84 3.27 21.09
N THR A 261 -40.13 4.47 20.58
CA THR A 261 -39.59 4.97 19.33
C THR A 261 -38.06 5.04 19.46
N VAL A 262 -37.34 4.16 18.75
CA VAL A 262 -35.92 4.36 18.46
C VAL A 262 -35.82 5.57 17.54
N SER A 263 -35.72 6.76 18.13
CA SER A 263 -35.38 7.98 17.42
C SER A 263 -33.90 7.92 17.06
N HIS A 264 -33.63 7.87 15.74
CA HIS A 264 -32.35 7.80 15.05
C HIS A 264 -31.78 6.42 14.74
N ILE A 265 -32.27 5.85 13.63
CA ILE A 265 -31.44 5.00 12.77
C ILE A 265 -30.59 5.97 11.92
N PRO A 266 -29.24 5.95 12.02
CA PRO A 266 -28.36 6.77 11.18
C PRO A 266 -28.66 6.55 9.69
N SER A 267 -28.61 7.62 8.89
CA SER A 267 -28.92 7.59 7.44
C SER A 267 -28.06 6.59 6.65
N HIS A 268 -26.90 6.18 7.17
CA HIS A 268 -26.03 5.18 6.56
C HIS A 268 -26.64 3.76 6.53
N MET A 269 -27.52 3.42 7.48
CA MET A 269 -28.17 2.09 7.55
C MET A 269 -29.36 1.91 6.58
N LYS A 270 -29.71 2.93 5.79
CA LYS A 270 -30.80 2.84 4.79
C LYS A 270 -30.35 2.37 3.40
N ARG A 271 -29.04 2.15 3.18
CA ARG A 271 -28.53 1.63 1.91
C ARG A 271 -28.26 0.13 2.05
N PRO A 272 -28.71 -0.71 1.10
CA PRO A 272 -28.30 -2.11 1.10
C PRO A 272 -26.77 -2.17 1.00
N VAL A 273 -26.14 -2.95 1.87
CA VAL A 273 -24.71 -3.26 1.83
C VAL A 273 -24.41 -3.85 0.45
N ARG A 274 -23.59 -3.18 -0.36
CA ARG A 274 -23.22 -3.65 -1.71
C ARG A 274 -21.83 -4.26 -1.66
N LEU A 275 -21.73 -5.54 -1.98
CA LEU A 275 -20.44 -6.19 -2.19
C LEU A 275 -19.87 -5.77 -3.55
N ARG A 276 -18.58 -5.44 -3.58
CA ARG A 276 -17.83 -5.09 -4.77
C ARG A 276 -16.79 -6.17 -5.00
N HIS A 277 -16.77 -6.71 -6.21
CA HIS A 277 -15.87 -7.78 -6.63
C HIS A 277 -14.93 -7.23 -7.70
N TYR A 278 -13.64 -7.53 -7.59
CA TYR A 278 -12.61 -7.13 -8.55
C TYR A 278 -11.41 -8.06 -8.43
N TYR A 279 -10.55 -8.10 -9.44
CA TYR A 279 -9.32 -8.88 -9.37
C TYR A 279 -8.14 -8.02 -8.95
N GLN A 280 -7.30 -8.58 -8.09
CA GLN A 280 -6.00 -8.03 -7.71
C GLN A 280 -4.95 -9.14 -7.77
N GLY A 281 -3.69 -8.80 -8.04
CA GLY A 281 -2.57 -9.74 -7.97
C GLY A 281 -2.52 -10.51 -6.64
N THR A 282 -2.18 -11.80 -6.68
CA THR A 282 -2.12 -12.69 -5.51
C THR A 282 -1.04 -12.27 -4.51
N ALA A 283 0.07 -11.71 -5.00
CA ALA A 283 1.20 -11.26 -4.19
C ALA A 283 0.89 -10.03 -3.30
N GLY A 284 -0.35 -9.54 -3.26
CA GLY A 284 -0.68 -8.33 -2.53
C GLY A 284 0.01 -7.10 -3.13
N GLU A 285 0.19 -7.07 -4.45
CA GLU A 285 0.63 -5.87 -5.15
C GLU A 285 -0.59 -5.05 -5.60
N ASP A 286 -0.40 -3.76 -5.87
CA ASP A 286 -1.45 -2.89 -6.41
C ASP A 286 -1.61 -3.08 -7.92
N VAL A 287 -1.88 -4.33 -8.30
CA VAL A 287 -1.99 -4.81 -9.67
C VAL A 287 -3.44 -5.20 -9.92
N TYR A 288 -4.11 -4.50 -10.83
CA TYR A 288 -5.54 -4.63 -11.10
C TYR A 288 -5.78 -4.92 -12.58
N LEU A 289 -6.92 -5.53 -12.91
CA LEU A 289 -7.31 -5.69 -14.31
C LEU A 289 -7.67 -4.35 -14.95
N SER A 290 -7.45 -4.25 -16.26
CA SER A 290 -7.98 -3.13 -17.04
C SER A 290 -9.51 -3.17 -17.05
N LYS A 291 -10.15 -2.00 -17.14
CA LYS A 291 -11.62 -1.89 -17.16
C LYS A 291 -12.27 -2.70 -18.29
N LEU A 292 -11.59 -2.80 -19.44
CA LEU A 292 -12.08 -3.58 -20.58
C LEU A 292 -12.10 -5.08 -20.24
N ASP A 293 -11.03 -5.57 -19.64
CA ASP A 293 -10.90 -6.99 -19.29
C ASP A 293 -11.85 -7.38 -18.16
N SER A 294 -12.04 -6.50 -17.16
CA SER A 294 -13.10 -6.62 -16.15
C SER A 294 -14.48 -6.72 -16.80
N LYS A 295 -14.75 -5.92 -17.84
CA LYS A 295 -16.04 -5.96 -18.56
C LYS A 295 -16.22 -7.24 -19.39
N ILE A 296 -15.15 -7.76 -20.00
CA ILE A 296 -15.17 -9.04 -20.72
C ILE A 296 -15.54 -10.17 -19.76
N LEU A 297 -14.89 -10.25 -18.59
CA LEU A 297 -15.22 -11.23 -17.55
C LEU A 297 -16.67 -11.10 -17.07
N GLN A 298 -17.14 -9.88 -16.79
CA GLN A 298 -18.54 -9.65 -16.40
C GLN A 298 -19.53 -10.10 -17.47
N THR A 299 -19.21 -9.93 -18.75
CA THR A 299 -20.08 -10.34 -19.86
C THR A 299 -20.11 -11.86 -20.00
N ALA A 300 -18.94 -12.50 -19.88
CA ALA A 300 -18.79 -13.96 -20.00
C ALA A 300 -19.48 -14.73 -18.86
N PHE A 301 -19.30 -14.27 -17.61
CA PHE A 301 -19.85 -14.93 -16.41
C PHE A 301 -21.16 -14.30 -15.92
N GLY A 302 -21.66 -13.28 -16.63
CA GLY A 302 -22.89 -12.52 -16.35
C GLY A 302 -22.75 -11.47 -15.24
N SER A 303 -21.92 -11.70 -14.22
CA SER A 303 -21.58 -10.73 -13.18
C SER A 303 -20.25 -11.09 -12.53
N MET A 304 -19.57 -10.10 -11.93
CA MET A 304 -18.21 -10.29 -11.42
C MET A 304 -18.12 -11.28 -10.25
N ASP A 305 -19.18 -11.40 -9.43
CA ASP A 305 -19.29 -12.37 -8.33
C ASP A 305 -19.36 -13.83 -8.81
N LYS A 306 -19.72 -14.07 -10.08
CA LYS A 306 -19.79 -15.41 -10.67
C LYS A 306 -18.51 -15.80 -11.41
N SER A 307 -17.58 -14.87 -11.60
CA SER A 307 -16.31 -15.14 -12.23
C SER A 307 -15.45 -16.06 -11.34
N PRO A 308 -14.44 -16.75 -11.89
CA PRO A 308 -13.59 -17.66 -11.11
C PRO A 308 -12.86 -16.94 -9.98
N GLY A 309 -12.87 -17.49 -8.76
CA GLY A 309 -12.23 -16.86 -7.61
C GLY A 309 -10.72 -16.62 -7.77
N HIS A 310 -10.04 -17.47 -8.54
CA HIS A 310 -8.63 -17.36 -8.87
C HIS A 310 -8.44 -17.54 -10.37
N ILE A 311 -7.61 -16.70 -11.00
CA ILE A 311 -7.28 -16.78 -12.42
C ILE A 311 -5.76 -16.70 -12.59
N ASN A 312 -5.23 -17.45 -13.56
CA ASN A 312 -3.84 -17.33 -14.01
C ASN A 312 -3.90 -16.95 -15.49
N VAL A 313 -3.47 -15.73 -15.82
CA VAL A 313 -3.74 -15.12 -17.13
C VAL A 313 -2.46 -14.68 -17.85
N PRO A 314 -2.37 -14.90 -19.17
CA PRO A 314 -1.26 -14.38 -19.95
C PRO A 314 -1.37 -12.84 -20.04
N VAL A 315 -0.24 -12.16 -19.82
CA VAL A 315 -0.17 -10.70 -19.79
C VAL A 315 0.20 -10.16 -21.17
N GLU A 316 -0.69 -9.36 -21.76
CA GLU A 316 -0.43 -8.65 -23.01
C GLU A 316 0.37 -7.37 -22.76
N ALA A 317 -0.02 -6.60 -21.75
CA ALA A 317 0.63 -5.36 -21.36
C ALA A 317 0.33 -5.00 -19.90
N VAL A 318 1.24 -4.22 -19.31
CA VAL A 318 1.06 -3.60 -18.00
C VAL A 318 1.24 -2.10 -18.16
N THR A 319 0.25 -1.32 -17.72
CA THR A 319 0.28 0.15 -17.75
C THR A 319 0.28 0.69 -16.32
N GLN A 320 1.25 1.52 -15.98
CA GLN A 320 1.23 2.24 -14.70
C GLN A 320 0.28 3.43 -14.78
N ALA A 321 -0.62 3.56 -13.81
CA ALA A 321 -1.59 4.64 -13.71
C ALA A 321 -1.58 5.22 -12.30
N LYS A 322 -1.80 6.53 -12.18
CA LYS A 322 -2.09 7.16 -10.87
C LYS A 322 -3.59 7.13 -10.62
N VAL A 323 -4.00 6.79 -9.41
CA VAL A 323 -5.40 6.79 -9.00
C VAL A 323 -5.93 8.22 -9.01
N THR A 324 -6.76 8.55 -10.00
CA THR A 324 -7.43 9.85 -10.10
C THR A 324 -8.79 9.84 -9.41
N ARG A 325 -9.35 11.02 -9.15
CA ARG A 325 -10.71 11.16 -8.59
C ARG A 325 -11.78 10.54 -9.50
N GLU A 326 -11.55 10.51 -10.81
CA GLU A 326 -12.43 9.85 -11.77
C GLU A 326 -12.36 8.33 -11.63
N MET A 327 -11.17 7.75 -11.46
CA MET A 327 -10.99 6.31 -11.23
C MET A 327 -11.70 5.87 -9.94
N LYS A 328 -11.63 6.67 -8.88
CA LYS A 328 -12.32 6.36 -7.60
C LYS A 328 -13.85 6.29 -7.69
N ARG A 329 -14.46 6.67 -8.82
CA ARG A 329 -15.90 6.43 -9.07
C ARG A 329 -16.20 4.96 -9.34
N ASP A 330 -15.22 4.21 -9.81
CA ASP A 330 -15.34 2.77 -10.00
C ASP A 330 -15.10 2.06 -8.67
N ALA A 331 -15.93 1.04 -8.43
CA ALA A 331 -15.93 0.32 -7.17
C ALA A 331 -14.59 -0.40 -6.88
N GLU A 332 -13.79 -0.66 -7.90
CA GLU A 332 -12.49 -1.32 -7.82
C GLU A 332 -11.46 -0.39 -7.17
N TYR A 333 -11.54 0.92 -7.42
CA TYR A 333 -10.51 1.90 -7.01
C TYR A 333 -10.97 2.84 -5.88
N GLU A 334 -12.24 2.83 -5.50
CA GLU A 334 -12.81 3.70 -4.44
C GLU A 334 -12.01 3.64 -3.12
N HIS A 335 -11.52 2.45 -2.76
CA HIS A 335 -10.79 2.18 -1.51
C HIS A 335 -9.32 2.64 -1.54
N LEU A 336 -8.83 3.08 -2.70
CA LEU A 336 -7.44 3.49 -2.87
C LEU A 336 -7.26 4.99 -2.61
N PRO A 337 -6.15 5.38 -1.97
CA PRO A 337 -5.76 6.79 -1.89
C PRO A 337 -5.62 7.42 -3.26
N ALA A 338 -5.89 8.72 -3.34
CA ALA A 338 -5.60 9.52 -4.52
C ALA A 338 -4.08 9.56 -4.77
N ASP A 339 -3.71 9.67 -6.04
CA ASP A 339 -2.32 9.73 -6.51
C ASP A 339 -1.46 8.49 -6.24
N LEU A 340 -2.05 7.42 -5.68
CA LEU A 340 -1.39 6.12 -5.60
C LEU A 340 -1.09 5.60 -7.01
N THR A 341 0.16 5.21 -7.26
CA THR A 341 0.52 4.52 -8.50
C THR A 341 0.12 3.05 -8.42
N ILE A 342 -0.70 2.62 -9.36
CA ILE A 342 -1.16 1.24 -9.54
C ILE A 342 -0.76 0.71 -10.91
N SER A 343 -0.72 -0.61 -11.05
CA SER A 343 -0.48 -1.30 -12.31
C SER A 343 -1.81 -1.84 -12.85
N LEU A 344 -2.17 -1.45 -14.08
CA LEU A 344 -3.31 -1.98 -14.81
C LEU A 344 -2.82 -3.03 -15.81
N VAL A 345 -3.33 -4.24 -15.67
CA VAL A 345 -2.95 -5.41 -16.45
C VAL A 345 -3.97 -5.67 -17.53
N GLU A 346 -3.46 -5.92 -18.72
CA GLU A 346 -4.23 -6.28 -19.89
C GLU A 346 -4.00 -7.74 -20.24
N ILE A 347 -5.08 -8.51 -20.33
CA ILE A 347 -5.03 -9.95 -20.63
C ILE A 347 -4.85 -10.17 -22.13
N ASP A 348 -3.98 -11.13 -22.49
CA ASP A 348 -3.88 -11.65 -23.84
C ASP A 348 -4.97 -12.69 -24.08
N TRP A 349 -6.15 -12.22 -24.50
CA TRP A 349 -7.33 -13.05 -24.74
C TRP A 349 -7.14 -14.10 -25.85
N GLU A 350 -6.12 -13.97 -26.70
CA GLU A 350 -5.82 -14.97 -27.74
C GLU A 350 -5.12 -16.22 -27.16
N LYS A 351 -4.52 -16.10 -25.96
CA LYS A 351 -3.72 -17.17 -25.32
C LYS A 351 -4.40 -17.79 -24.10
N THR A 352 -5.67 -17.47 -23.84
CA THR A 352 -6.40 -17.97 -22.68
C THR A 352 -7.77 -18.49 -23.07
N ASP A 353 -8.15 -19.61 -22.47
CA ASP A 353 -9.46 -20.26 -22.67
C ASP A 353 -10.48 -19.88 -21.57
N LEU A 354 -10.20 -18.82 -20.80
CA LEU A 354 -11.08 -18.38 -19.69
C LEU A 354 -12.47 -17.94 -20.16
N VAL A 355 -12.58 -17.43 -21.38
CA VAL A 355 -13.81 -16.85 -21.92
C VAL A 355 -14.12 -17.49 -23.28
N PRO A 356 -15.37 -17.91 -23.54
CA PRO A 356 -15.77 -18.46 -24.83
C PRO A 356 -15.51 -17.48 -25.99
N PRO A 357 -15.06 -17.96 -27.17
CA PRO A 357 -14.80 -17.10 -28.34
C PRO A 357 -16.01 -16.26 -28.76
N GLU A 358 -17.23 -16.77 -28.54
CA GLU A 358 -18.50 -16.10 -28.83
C GLU A 358 -18.62 -14.74 -28.14
N VAL A 359 -18.16 -14.64 -26.88
CA VAL A 359 -18.16 -13.38 -26.13
C VAL A 359 -17.06 -12.45 -26.63
N LEU A 360 -15.91 -12.99 -27.00
CA LEU A 360 -14.77 -12.19 -27.46
C LEU A 360 -15.06 -11.46 -28.78
N VAL A 361 -15.91 -12.02 -29.66
CA VAL A 361 -16.32 -11.39 -30.93
C VAL A 361 -16.82 -9.96 -30.70
N ASP A 362 -17.64 -9.75 -29.68
CA ASP A 362 -18.22 -8.42 -29.36
C ASP A 362 -17.17 -7.40 -28.89
N PHE A 363 -15.99 -7.85 -28.45
CA PHE A 363 -14.91 -7.00 -27.93
C PHE A 363 -13.70 -6.92 -28.85
N THR A 364 -13.66 -7.67 -29.96
CA THR A 364 -12.53 -7.70 -30.91
C THR A 364 -12.08 -6.31 -31.36
N ASP A 365 -13.03 -5.44 -31.74
CA ASP A 365 -12.76 -4.05 -32.13
C ASP A 365 -12.20 -3.21 -30.98
N ALA A 366 -12.64 -3.47 -29.74
CA ALA A 366 -12.16 -2.74 -28.57
C ALA A 366 -10.72 -3.17 -28.21
N ILE A 367 -10.45 -4.48 -28.24
CA ILE A 367 -9.11 -5.06 -28.00
C ILE A 367 -8.13 -4.56 -29.07
N SER A 368 -8.52 -4.61 -30.35
CA SER A 368 -7.69 -4.14 -31.47
C SER A 368 -7.37 -2.65 -31.36
N ARG A 369 -8.38 -1.80 -31.10
CA ARG A 369 -8.16 -0.36 -30.88
C ARG A 369 -7.23 -0.07 -29.71
N ARG A 370 -7.34 -0.83 -28.61
CA ARG A 370 -6.43 -0.72 -27.45
C ARG A 370 -5.00 -1.07 -27.85
N ARG A 371 -4.78 -2.18 -28.57
CA ARG A 371 -3.46 -2.60 -29.07
C ARG A 371 -2.83 -1.56 -30.00
N GLU A 372 -3.60 -1.03 -30.94
CA GLU A 372 -3.15 0.04 -31.85
C GLU A 372 -2.79 1.33 -31.11
N ALA A 373 -3.59 1.74 -30.12
CA ALA A 373 -3.32 2.93 -29.32
C ALA A 373 -1.99 2.81 -28.56
N ARG A 374 -1.71 1.65 -27.94
CA ARG A 374 -0.44 1.38 -27.25
C ARG A 374 0.74 1.44 -28.22
N GLU A 375 0.61 0.80 -29.39
CA GLU A 375 1.67 0.83 -30.42
C GLU A 375 1.90 2.24 -30.97
N ARG A 376 0.85 3.07 -31.08
CA ARG A 376 1.00 4.49 -31.44
C ARG A 376 1.77 5.28 -30.39
N VAL A 377 1.48 5.09 -29.11
CA VAL A 377 2.22 5.74 -28.00
C VAL A 377 3.69 5.32 -28.03
N LYS A 378 3.97 4.02 -28.12
CA LYS A 378 5.33 3.47 -28.19
C LYS A 378 6.13 4.00 -29.39
N ARG A 379 5.49 4.15 -30.56
CA ARG A 379 6.13 4.76 -31.75
C ARG A 379 6.42 6.24 -31.52
N ALA A 380 5.50 6.99 -30.91
CA ALA A 380 5.68 8.40 -30.60
C ALA A 380 6.81 8.63 -29.59
N GLU A 381 6.88 7.83 -28.52
CA GLU A 381 7.96 7.88 -27.53
C GLU A 381 9.33 7.60 -28.15
N ARG A 382 9.43 6.55 -29.00
CA ARG A 382 10.67 6.24 -29.73
C ARG A 382 11.09 7.37 -30.68
N ALA A 383 10.12 8.00 -31.36
CA ALA A 383 10.41 9.14 -32.23
C ALA A 383 10.88 10.37 -31.43
N ALA A 384 10.24 10.64 -30.28
CA ALA A 384 10.63 11.72 -29.38
C ALA A 384 12.03 11.49 -28.78
N GLN A 385 12.33 10.27 -28.34
CA GLN A 385 13.64 9.90 -27.80
C GLN A 385 14.75 10.06 -28.85
N LYS A 386 14.52 9.64 -30.10
CA LYS A 386 15.45 9.88 -31.21
C LYS A 386 15.65 11.37 -31.49
N LYS A 387 14.59 12.18 -31.41
CA LYS A 387 14.68 13.63 -31.56
C LYS A 387 15.50 14.27 -30.43
N MET A 388 15.28 13.87 -29.19
CA MET A 388 16.06 14.32 -28.03
C MET A 388 17.54 13.93 -28.16
N GLN A 389 17.83 12.69 -28.56
CA GLN A 389 19.21 12.22 -28.76
C GLN A 389 19.92 12.99 -29.89
N ARG A 390 19.21 13.28 -30.99
CA ARG A 390 19.76 14.11 -32.07
C ARG A 390 20.02 15.54 -31.62
N ASN A 391 19.10 16.15 -30.87
CA ASN A 391 19.29 17.48 -30.32
C ASN A 391 20.49 17.51 -29.35
N ARG A 392 20.60 16.52 -28.45
CA ARG A 392 21.75 16.42 -27.52
C ARG A 392 23.08 16.33 -28.26
N ARG A 393 23.13 15.55 -29.34
CA ARG A 393 24.32 15.46 -30.19
C ARG A 393 24.63 16.78 -30.90
N TYR A 394 23.61 17.48 -31.38
CA TYR A 394 23.78 18.80 -31.99
C TYR A 394 24.30 19.84 -30.98
N ASP A 395 23.79 19.82 -29.75
CA ASP A 395 24.26 20.71 -28.67
C ASP A 395 25.69 20.38 -28.24
N GLU A 396 26.07 19.08 -28.19
CA GLU A 396 27.45 18.62 -27.94
C GLU A 396 28.39 19.08 -29.07
N ASP A 397 28.00 18.92 -30.34
CA ASP A 397 28.83 19.30 -31.49
C ASP A 397 29.00 20.85 -31.58
N TYR A 398 28.01 21.65 -31.18
CA TYR A 398 28.07 23.12 -31.24
C TYR A 398 28.94 23.75 -30.13
N TYR A 399 29.21 23.04 -29.03
CA TYR A 399 30.01 23.57 -27.91
C TYR A 399 31.52 23.33 -28.07
N TYR A 400 31.96 22.54 -29.05
CA TYR A 400 33.37 22.22 -29.31
C TYR A 400 34.00 23.03 -30.45
N ASP A 401 33.22 23.85 -31.17
CA ASP A 401 33.71 24.64 -32.33
C ASP A 401 34.11 26.09 -31.97
N ASP A 402 33.97 26.53 -30.71
CA ASP A 402 34.25 27.92 -30.28
C ASP A 402 35.65 28.15 -29.62
N ASP A 403 36.51 27.13 -29.54
CA ASP A 403 37.83 27.23 -28.88
C ASP A 403 39.03 27.51 -29.83
N ASP A 404 38.81 27.92 -31.09
CA ASP A 404 39.90 28.02 -32.10
C ASP A 404 40.04 29.39 -32.81
N TYR A 405 39.83 30.50 -32.09
CA TYR A 405 40.30 31.82 -32.52
C TYR A 405 40.83 32.66 -31.36
N ASP A 406 42.11 32.46 -31.00
CA ASP A 406 42.91 33.47 -30.31
C ASP A 406 44.07 33.90 -31.25
N ASP A 407 43.76 34.82 -32.16
CA ASP A 407 44.76 35.64 -32.86
C ASP A 407 45.00 36.90 -32.01
N GLY A 408 46.28 37.17 -31.75
CA GLY A 408 46.72 38.08 -30.71
C GLY A 408 46.39 39.56 -30.97
N GLY A 409 46.23 40.29 -29.88
CA GLY A 409 46.23 41.75 -29.89
C GLY A 409 45.94 42.30 -28.49
N GLY A 410 46.95 42.90 -27.86
CA GLY A 410 46.89 43.45 -26.52
C GLY A 410 45.76 44.48 -26.31
N ASP A 411 45.35 44.63 -25.06
CA ASP A 411 45.59 45.85 -24.30
C ASP A 411 45.08 45.67 -22.86
N GLU A 412 45.90 46.18 -21.92
CA GLU A 412 45.62 46.24 -20.49
C GLU A 412 44.39 47.10 -20.19
N TYR A 413 43.44 46.56 -19.44
CA TYR A 413 42.71 47.34 -18.44
C TYR A 413 42.22 46.44 -17.30
N GLU A 414 42.73 46.74 -16.11
CA GLU A 414 42.17 46.32 -14.83
C GLU A 414 40.75 46.87 -14.68
N THR A 415 39.75 46.01 -14.46
CA THR A 415 38.61 46.38 -13.60
C THR A 415 38.10 45.16 -12.82
N ASN A 416 38.10 45.34 -11.50
CA ASN A 416 37.52 44.45 -10.51
C ASN A 416 36.00 44.30 -10.69
N GLY A 417 35.51 43.07 -10.65
CA GLY A 417 34.09 42.77 -10.62
C GLY A 417 33.83 41.27 -10.53
N GLY A 418 33.98 40.70 -9.34
CA GLY A 418 33.77 39.27 -9.09
C GLY A 418 32.36 38.80 -9.45
N LEU A 419 32.30 37.83 -10.36
CA LEU A 419 31.15 36.93 -10.51
C LEU A 419 31.18 35.89 -9.37
N PRO A 420 30.05 35.60 -8.71
CA PRO A 420 29.96 34.43 -7.85
C PRO A 420 29.94 33.14 -8.70
N PRO A 421 30.43 32.01 -8.18
CA PRO A 421 30.51 30.77 -8.93
C PRO A 421 29.12 30.23 -9.25
N LEU A 422 28.95 29.79 -10.51
CA LEU A 422 27.81 29.02 -10.97
C LEU A 422 27.77 27.69 -10.22
N ASP A 423 26.63 27.47 -9.59
CA ASP A 423 26.23 26.26 -8.89
C ASP A 423 26.07 25.12 -9.91
N LEU A 424 27.05 24.23 -9.95
CA LEU A 424 27.07 23.04 -10.80
C LEU A 424 26.84 21.79 -9.94
N PHE A 425 25.73 21.76 -9.21
CA PHE A 425 25.22 20.54 -8.60
C PHE A 425 23.68 20.45 -8.76
N ASP A 426 23.28 19.35 -9.39
CA ASP A 426 22.04 18.63 -9.20
C ASP A 426 20.72 19.20 -9.75
N CYS A 427 20.65 19.09 -11.08
CA CYS A 427 19.49 18.56 -11.79
C CYS A 427 18.96 17.21 -11.25
N VAL A 428 18.44 17.13 -10.02
CA VAL A 428 17.47 16.07 -9.62
C VAL A 428 16.55 16.59 -8.50
N THR A 429 15.51 17.36 -8.85
CA THR A 429 14.34 17.51 -7.98
C THR A 429 13.06 17.40 -8.80
N LYS A 430 12.63 16.15 -9.04
CA LYS A 430 11.23 15.87 -9.34
C LYS A 430 10.45 15.95 -8.03
N VAL A 431 9.63 16.99 -7.93
CA VAL A 431 8.31 17.04 -7.28
C VAL A 431 8.04 15.91 -6.27
N VAL A 432 8.41 16.14 -5.01
CA VAL A 432 7.73 15.50 -3.87
C VAL A 432 6.73 16.51 -3.38
N ASP A 433 5.51 16.39 -3.91
CA ASP A 433 4.41 17.24 -3.47
C ASP A 433 3.98 16.85 -2.07
N LYS A 434 3.73 17.90 -1.29
CA LYS A 434 3.48 17.89 0.14
C LYS A 434 2.07 17.39 0.43
N ARG A 435 1.93 16.29 1.16
CA ARG A 435 0.91 16.05 2.20
C ARG A 435 1.07 14.63 2.75
N TRP A 436 1.20 14.54 4.08
CA TRP A 436 1.18 13.32 4.87
C TRP A 436 -0.23 13.04 5.34
#